data_AF-A0A956Q7H1-F1
#
_entry.id   AF-A0A956Q7H1-F1
#
_cell.length_a   1.000
_cell.length_b   1.000
_cell.length_c   1.000
_cell.angle_alpha   90.00
_cell.angle_beta   90.00
_cell.angle_gamma   90.00
#
_symmetry.space_group_name_H-M   'P 1'
#
loop_
_entity.id
_entity.type
_entity.pdbx_description
1 polymer ?
#
loop_
_entity_poly.entity_id
_entity_poly.type
_entity_poly.pdbx_seq_one_letter_code
_entity_poly.pdbx_strand_id
1 'polypeptide(L)'
;MATVTGKKKRAKATRAPVEEGVRLKPASRDPLHLWIEAARKRGATKVVVEATPERLKLSDDSQGMSEKSLAELLRTFPAEGKIVATTRRKEKGYCLVWDGKLKRGKHYSPAVGSRLVWQDYPGDAERLRGLPGVELRLGAEALFPEAENLGHSKFVHDGQEWLARIFVVSPADPTPPGFYLCSDGVPVVAGDWLGLVEHVQAARLARVVVEGPCDFAEGAPGWLMPRLTQLAKLATRKSSERIPPRVLPTGRKELIAALFAAPEFLTRLELHKGQLPPIATVRQILELVCEVGGQIDVEHLSRRLNLPVRRSDEILAQMAPLLSKGPWVCLARSLDGKRLVLDQGLLASWFELEPDQVPSDRRVVARAADGRDFAVEVPVVLEARERQLLEVLTTYGKASERELAAACKTRRVGGLIENLMNRLERGGWKGLRLEGEGPDGRIYSLERRAI
;
A
#
# COMPACT_ATOMS: atom_id res chain seq x y z
N MET A 1 61.41 59.45 42.49
CA MET A 1 60.63 58.57 41.59
C MET A 1 60.80 57.12 42.02
N ALA A 2 59.84 56.57 42.77
CA ALA A 2 59.63 55.14 42.97
C ALA A 2 58.25 54.96 43.59
N THR A 3 57.31 54.38 42.85
CA THR A 3 55.94 54.09 43.34
C THR A 3 55.68 52.60 43.25
N VAL A 4 55.32 52.04 44.40
CA VAL A 4 55.12 50.64 44.73
C VAL A 4 53.84 50.11 44.09
N THR A 5 53.94 48.95 43.43
CA THR A 5 52.83 48.22 42.82
C THR A 5 52.18 47.26 43.81
N GLY A 6 51.01 47.62 44.33
CA GLY A 6 50.16 46.75 45.16
C GLY A 6 49.19 45.91 44.32
N LYS A 7 49.46 44.62 44.14
CA LYS A 7 48.50 43.65 43.56
C LYS A 7 47.46 43.22 44.61
N LYS A 8 46.21 43.68 44.48
CA LYS A 8 45.04 43.12 45.20
C LYS A 8 44.62 41.79 44.57
N LYS A 9 44.86 40.68 45.29
CA LYS A 9 44.22 39.37 45.01
C LYS A 9 42.74 39.43 45.41
N ARG A 10 41.82 39.46 44.44
CA ARG A 10 40.40 39.17 44.67
C ARG A 10 40.22 37.65 44.79
N ALA A 11 39.82 37.18 45.97
CA ALA A 11 39.38 35.81 46.18
C ALA A 11 38.07 35.59 45.40
N LYS A 12 38.11 34.73 44.39
CA LYS A 12 36.93 34.28 43.64
C LYS A 12 36.30 33.15 44.45
N ALA A 13 35.22 33.44 45.16
CA ALA A 13 34.44 32.43 45.87
C ALA A 13 33.70 31.55 44.84
N THR A 14 34.33 30.46 44.42
CA THR A 14 33.67 29.36 43.73
C THR A 14 32.77 28.63 44.73
N ARG A 15 31.49 29.01 44.79
CA ARG A 15 30.46 28.12 45.35
C ARG A 15 30.37 26.90 44.42
N ALA A 16 30.91 25.77 44.88
CA ALA A 16 30.62 24.48 44.27
C ALA A 16 29.10 24.24 44.36
N PRO A 17 28.44 23.75 43.30
CA PRO A 17 27.07 23.30 43.41
C PRO A 17 27.07 22.12 44.40
N VAL A 18 26.35 22.30 45.51
CA VAL A 18 26.11 21.24 46.49
C VAL A 18 25.35 20.15 45.75
N GLU A 19 25.99 18.98 45.57
CA GLU A 19 25.28 17.76 45.18
C GLU A 19 24.41 17.35 46.38
N GLU A 20 23.23 17.94 46.51
CA GLU A 20 22.16 17.35 47.31
C GLU A 20 21.76 16.05 46.61
N GLY A 21 22.44 14.97 47.00
CA GLY A 21 22.05 13.62 46.64
C GLY A 21 20.59 13.43 47.03
N VAL A 22 19.72 13.29 46.02
CA VAL A 22 18.31 12.99 46.21
C VAL A 22 18.22 11.64 46.92
N ARG A 23 18.14 11.64 48.26
CA ARG A 23 17.86 10.44 49.04
C ARG A 23 16.41 10.04 48.77
N LEU A 24 16.20 9.08 47.88
CA LEU A 24 14.89 8.47 47.63
C LEU A 24 14.55 7.59 48.85
N LYS A 25 13.47 7.92 49.59
CA LYS A 25 12.95 7.06 50.66
C LYS A 25 12.25 5.85 50.01
N PRO A 26 12.68 4.59 50.21
CA PRO A 26 12.28 3.48 49.33
C PRO A 26 10.93 2.79 49.63
N ALA A 27 10.15 3.24 50.60
CA ALA A 27 8.96 2.46 51.00
C ALA A 27 7.74 2.82 50.13
N SER A 28 7.32 1.88 49.27
CA SER A 28 6.03 1.78 48.54
C SER A 28 5.78 2.66 47.30
N ARG A 29 6.71 3.52 46.88
CA ARG A 29 6.47 4.39 45.72
C ARG A 29 6.82 3.68 44.41
N ASP A 30 5.91 3.78 43.44
CA ASP A 30 6.10 3.34 42.05
C ASP A 30 7.43 3.93 41.49
N PRO A 31 8.34 3.10 40.94
CA PRO A 31 9.59 3.55 40.33
C PRO A 31 9.41 4.63 39.25
N LEU A 32 8.28 4.60 38.54
CA LEU A 32 7.95 5.61 37.53
C LEU A 32 7.63 6.96 38.17
N HIS A 33 6.92 6.97 39.30
CA HIS A 33 6.74 8.18 40.11
C HIS A 33 8.08 8.74 40.59
N LEU A 34 8.99 7.87 41.06
CA LEU A 34 10.32 8.30 41.48
C LEU A 34 11.11 8.93 40.33
N TRP A 35 10.99 8.39 39.10
CA TRP A 35 11.59 8.99 37.92
C TRP A 35 11.04 10.39 37.63
N ILE A 36 9.71 10.53 37.60
CA ILE A 36 9.01 11.80 37.33
C ILE A 36 9.36 12.85 38.41
N GLU A 37 9.30 12.49 39.69
CA GLU A 37 9.70 13.39 40.78
C GLU A 37 11.17 13.81 40.66
N ALA A 38 12.05 12.86 40.32
CA ALA A 38 13.46 13.14 40.15
C ALA A 38 13.70 14.08 38.95
N ALA A 39 12.98 13.90 37.83
CA ALA A 39 13.05 14.79 36.67
C ALA A 39 12.64 16.22 37.04
N ARG A 40 11.53 16.39 37.77
CA ARG A 40 11.03 17.70 38.20
C ARG A 40 11.99 18.40 39.17
N LYS A 41 12.59 17.68 40.12
CA LYS A 41 13.63 18.22 41.01
C LYS A 41 14.86 18.74 40.25
N ARG A 42 15.10 18.22 39.03
CA ARG A 42 16.17 18.69 38.13
C ARG A 42 15.72 19.81 37.18
N GLY A 43 14.53 20.36 37.39
CA GLY A 43 13.97 21.43 36.58
C GLY A 43 13.34 20.98 35.28
N ALA A 44 12.97 19.69 35.12
CA ALA A 44 12.12 19.29 34.01
C ALA A 44 10.81 20.07 34.05
N THR A 45 10.50 20.77 32.96
CA THR A 45 9.20 21.43 32.79
C THR A 45 8.16 20.47 32.23
N LYS A 46 8.62 19.44 31.51
CA LYS A 46 7.78 18.47 30.83
C LYS A 46 8.37 17.07 30.93
N VAL A 47 7.54 16.10 31.31
CA VAL A 47 7.86 14.67 31.20
C VAL A 47 6.90 14.04 30.20
N VAL A 48 7.44 13.56 29.09
CA VAL A 48 6.67 12.86 28.05
C VAL A 48 6.74 11.37 28.32
N VAL A 49 5.58 10.73 28.36
CA VAL A 49 5.44 9.28 28.50
C VAL A 49 4.85 8.74 27.21
N GLU A 50 5.64 8.02 26.42
CA GLU A 50 5.20 7.29 25.23
C GLU A 50 4.93 5.83 25.61
N ALA A 51 3.68 5.37 25.50
CA ALA A 51 3.31 3.99 25.77
C ALA A 51 2.90 3.25 24.51
N THR A 52 3.41 2.03 24.34
CA THR A 52 2.94 1.04 23.36
C THR A 52 2.75 -0.30 24.06
N PRO A 53 2.05 -1.28 23.46
CA PRO A 53 1.80 -2.58 24.09
C PRO A 53 3.08 -3.29 24.57
N GLU A 54 4.21 -3.07 23.88
CA GLU A 54 5.48 -3.75 24.17
C GLU A 54 6.48 -2.87 24.94
N ARG A 55 6.23 -1.56 25.09
CA ARG A 55 7.22 -0.68 25.73
C ARG A 55 6.62 0.59 26.32
N LEU A 56 7.25 1.03 27.40
CA LEU A 56 7.03 2.36 27.99
C LEU A 56 8.31 3.19 27.82
N LYS A 57 8.19 4.40 27.26
CA LYS A 57 9.31 5.33 27.11
C LYS A 57 9.00 6.63 27.84
N LEU A 58 9.85 7.02 28.78
CA LEU A 58 9.80 8.32 29.44
C LEU A 58 10.92 9.20 28.91
N SER A 59 10.64 10.46 28.63
CA SER A 59 11.64 11.46 28.25
C SER A 59 11.37 12.77 28.99
N ASP A 60 12.42 13.43 29.46
CA ASP A 60 12.32 14.73 30.14
C ASP A 60 13.34 15.72 29.60
N ASP A 61 13.04 17.00 29.78
CA ASP A 61 13.86 18.14 29.34
C ASP A 61 14.83 18.66 30.44
N SER A 62 15.10 17.87 31.49
CA SER A 62 15.94 18.32 32.61
C SER A 62 17.43 18.48 32.25
N GLN A 63 18.23 18.91 33.23
CA GLN A 63 19.70 18.98 33.09
C GLN A 63 20.40 17.60 33.02
N GLY A 64 19.64 16.50 33.08
CA GLY A 64 20.15 15.13 33.10
C GLY A 64 20.70 14.69 34.46
N MET A 65 20.87 13.39 34.64
CA MET A 65 21.35 12.76 35.87
C MET A 65 22.85 12.45 35.83
N SER A 66 23.47 12.38 37.02
CA SER A 66 24.77 11.71 37.15
C SER A 66 24.61 10.21 36.90
N GLU A 67 25.68 9.53 36.46
CA GLU A 67 25.66 8.07 36.30
C GLU A 67 25.27 7.35 37.59
N LYS A 68 25.78 7.83 38.74
CA LYS A 68 25.48 7.27 40.07
C LYS A 68 24.00 7.39 40.42
N SER A 69 23.42 8.57 40.24
CA SER A 69 21.99 8.81 40.53
C SER A 69 21.09 8.01 39.58
N LEU A 70 21.48 7.89 38.31
CA LEU A 70 20.75 7.06 37.35
C LEU A 70 20.80 5.57 37.74
N ALA A 71 21.97 5.08 38.17
CA ALA A 71 22.16 3.72 38.66
C ALA A 71 21.35 3.43 39.94
N GLU A 72 21.28 4.38 40.88
CA GLU A 72 20.46 4.26 42.09
C GLU A 72 18.97 4.21 41.76
N LEU A 73 18.50 5.06 40.85
CA LEU A 73 17.12 5.06 40.40
C LEU A 73 16.74 3.76 39.67
N LEU A 74 17.58 3.27 38.75
CA LEU A 74 17.33 2.00 38.04
C LEU A 74 17.20 0.80 38.98
N ARG A 75 17.94 0.77 40.09
CA ARG A 75 17.82 -0.30 41.09
C ARG A 75 16.48 -0.32 41.83
N THR A 76 15.68 0.75 41.74
CA THR A 76 14.33 0.78 42.31
C THR A 76 13.30 0.09 41.42
N PHE A 77 13.62 -0.11 40.13
CA PHE A 77 12.72 -0.80 39.21
C PHE A 77 12.70 -2.31 39.46
N PRO A 78 11.57 -2.99 39.21
CA PRO A 78 11.53 -4.44 39.28
C PRO A 78 12.53 -5.07 38.29
N ALA A 79 12.90 -6.32 38.53
CA ALA A 79 13.78 -7.08 37.65
C ALA A 79 13.07 -7.62 36.38
N GLU A 80 11.78 -7.31 36.22
CA GLU A 80 10.93 -7.76 35.11
C GLU A 80 11.06 -6.80 33.91
N GLY A 81 11.35 -7.38 32.75
CA GLY A 81 11.61 -6.64 31.52
C GLY A 81 12.99 -6.02 31.47
N LYS A 82 13.27 -5.33 30.36
CA LYS A 82 14.57 -4.68 30.12
C LYS A 82 14.40 -3.17 30.10
N ILE A 83 15.09 -2.50 31.01
CA ILE A 83 15.05 -1.05 31.15
C ILE A 83 16.36 -0.47 30.64
N VAL A 84 16.27 0.38 29.62
CA VAL A 84 17.40 1.13 29.09
C VAL A 84 17.19 2.59 29.44
N ALA A 85 18.09 3.14 30.25
CA ALA A 85 18.05 4.55 30.58
C ALA A 85 19.29 5.28 30.07
N THR A 86 19.06 6.39 29.41
CA THR A 86 20.08 7.26 28.86
C THR A 86 19.92 8.66 29.41
N THR A 87 21.03 9.34 29.67
CA THR A 87 21.00 10.71 30.15
C THR A 87 22.20 11.48 29.63
N ARG A 88 22.00 12.76 29.33
CA ARG A 88 23.08 13.68 28.99
C ARG A 88 23.19 14.75 30.06
N ARG A 89 24.35 14.87 30.70
CA ARG A 89 24.65 15.93 31.67
C ARG A 89 25.91 16.65 31.22
N LYS A 90 25.78 17.92 30.82
CA LYS A 90 26.84 18.67 30.13
C LYS A 90 27.25 17.92 28.84
N GLU A 91 28.55 17.73 28.62
CA GLU A 91 29.09 17.03 27.44
C GLU A 91 29.13 15.50 27.60
N LYS A 92 28.80 14.95 28.77
CA LYS A 92 28.87 13.51 29.03
C LYS A 92 27.49 12.85 28.88
N GLY A 93 27.44 11.81 28.06
CA GLY A 93 26.28 10.92 27.91
C GLY A 93 26.50 9.60 28.63
N TYR A 94 25.48 9.12 29.33
CA TYR A 94 25.48 7.82 30.01
C TYR A 94 24.35 6.95 29.46
N CYS A 95 24.60 5.64 29.37
CA CYS A 95 23.63 4.63 28.98
C CYS A 95 23.76 3.45 29.94
N LEU A 96 22.71 3.21 30.73
CA LEU A 96 22.63 2.11 31.68
C LEU A 96 21.48 1.19 31.31
N VAL A 97 21.71 -0.11 31.45
CA VAL A 97 20.71 -1.15 31.22
C VAL A 97 20.46 -1.87 32.54
N TRP A 98 19.18 -2.11 32.84
CA TRP A 98 18.70 -2.86 33.98
C TRP A 98 17.80 -3.99 33.52
N ASP A 99 18.22 -5.22 33.79
CA ASP A 99 17.48 -6.48 33.55
C ASP A 99 17.56 -7.37 34.80
N GLY A 100 17.47 -6.76 35.99
CA GLY A 100 17.84 -7.35 37.27
C GLY A 100 19.35 -7.27 37.59
N LYS A 101 20.19 -6.97 36.59
CA LYS A 101 21.60 -6.61 36.78
C LYS A 101 21.89 -5.27 36.12
N LEU A 102 22.59 -4.38 36.83
CA LEU A 102 22.99 -3.10 36.28
C LEU A 102 24.19 -3.27 35.34
N LYS A 103 24.05 -2.86 34.08
CA LYS A 103 25.09 -2.95 33.05
C LYS A 103 25.28 -1.59 32.37
N ARG A 104 26.49 -1.30 31.88
CA ARG A 104 26.72 -0.19 30.96
C ARG A 104 26.29 -0.60 29.55
N GLY A 105 25.42 0.19 28.93
CA GLY A 105 24.97 -0.01 27.56
C GLY A 105 25.90 0.66 26.53
N LYS A 106 25.70 0.35 25.26
CA LYS A 106 26.38 1.06 24.15
C LYS A 106 25.83 2.49 24.04
N HIS A 107 26.71 3.44 23.75
CA HIS A 107 26.37 4.88 23.78
C HIS A 107 25.26 5.23 22.78
N TYR A 108 24.14 5.65 23.34
CA TYR A 108 23.14 6.48 22.68
C TYR A 108 22.80 7.60 23.68
N SER A 109 23.28 8.81 23.43
CA SER A 109 23.00 9.96 24.29
C SER A 109 21.80 10.71 23.71
N PRO A 110 20.75 11.01 24.49
CA PRO A 110 19.71 11.92 24.03
C PRO A 110 20.33 13.29 23.76
N ALA A 111 19.72 14.07 22.87
CA ALA A 111 20.18 15.42 22.57
C ALA A 111 20.19 16.31 23.82
N VAL A 112 19.13 16.19 24.63
CA VAL A 112 18.88 16.92 25.88
C VAL A 112 18.22 15.97 26.89
N GLY A 113 18.50 16.17 28.19
CA GLY A 113 17.78 15.54 29.30
C GLY A 113 18.05 14.05 29.52
N SER A 114 17.03 13.37 30.04
CA SER A 114 17.05 11.93 30.32
C SER A 114 15.94 11.21 29.57
N ARG A 115 16.20 9.94 29.22
CA ARG A 115 15.25 9.05 28.57
C ARG A 115 15.31 7.69 29.26
N LEU A 116 14.16 7.12 29.60
CA LEU A 116 14.01 5.74 30.05
C LEU A 116 13.16 4.99 29.04
N VAL A 117 13.56 3.77 28.70
CA VAL A 117 12.80 2.86 27.84
C VAL A 117 12.68 1.54 28.58
N TRP A 118 11.48 1.14 28.93
CA TRP A 118 11.15 -0.13 29.58
C TRP A 118 10.48 -1.04 28.57
N GLN A 119 11.19 -2.09 28.14
CA GLN A 119 10.66 -3.14 27.28
C GLN A 119 9.85 -4.14 28.10
N ASP A 120 8.75 -4.62 27.53
CA ASP A 120 7.79 -5.54 28.16
C ASP A 120 7.22 -4.96 29.46
N TYR A 121 6.84 -3.67 29.44
CA TYR A 121 6.31 -2.99 30.61
C TYR A 121 5.00 -3.67 31.07
N PRO A 122 4.96 -4.25 32.29
CA PRO A 122 3.81 -5.04 32.74
C PRO A 122 2.64 -4.19 33.26
N GLY A 123 2.81 -2.87 33.34
CA GLY A 123 1.84 -1.97 33.93
C GLY A 123 0.91 -1.32 32.91
N ASP A 124 -0.15 -0.70 33.43
CA ASP A 124 -1.07 0.12 32.64
C ASP A 124 -0.57 1.56 32.62
N ALA A 125 -0.13 2.03 31.44
CA ALA A 125 0.41 3.36 31.25
C ALA A 125 -0.64 4.47 31.53
N GLU A 126 -1.93 4.15 31.45
CA GLU A 126 -3.03 5.06 31.83
C GLU A 126 -2.92 5.52 33.28
N ARG A 127 -2.31 4.73 34.17
CA ARG A 127 -2.10 5.11 35.58
C ARG A 127 -1.18 6.32 35.74
N LEU A 128 -0.38 6.63 34.73
CA LEU A 128 0.47 7.82 34.70
C LEU A 128 -0.28 9.06 34.20
N ARG A 129 -1.48 8.88 33.63
CA ARG A 129 -2.35 9.98 33.19
C ARG A 129 -2.81 10.76 34.42
N GLY A 130 -2.75 12.09 34.35
CA GLY A 130 -3.16 12.99 35.43
C GLY A 130 -2.07 13.33 36.45
N LEU A 131 -0.87 12.73 36.34
CA LEU A 131 0.26 13.17 37.14
C LEU A 131 0.71 14.57 36.72
N PRO A 132 0.97 15.51 37.65
CA PRO A 132 1.25 16.88 37.28
C PRO A 132 2.54 16.99 36.45
N GLY A 133 2.45 17.60 35.26
CA GLY A 133 3.57 17.76 34.33
C GLY A 133 3.92 16.50 33.52
N VAL A 134 3.08 15.46 33.58
CA VAL A 134 3.18 14.27 32.73
C VAL A 134 2.24 14.41 31.54
N GLU A 135 2.81 14.27 30.35
CA GLU A 135 2.06 14.19 29.11
C GLU A 135 2.13 12.75 28.58
N LEU A 136 1.02 12.02 28.68
CA LEU A 136 0.90 10.68 28.16
C LEU A 136 0.59 10.73 26.65
N ARG A 137 1.52 10.25 25.84
CA ARG A 137 1.39 10.05 24.40
C ARG A 137 1.23 8.56 24.13
N LEU A 138 0.10 8.19 23.54
CA LEU A 138 -0.05 6.84 23.01
C LEU A 138 0.71 6.79 21.68
N GLY A 139 1.64 5.84 21.54
CA GLY A 139 2.36 5.69 20.27
C GLY A 139 1.41 5.24 19.16
N ALA A 140 1.81 5.41 17.90
CA ALA A 140 1.04 4.95 16.74
C ALA A 140 0.56 3.49 16.82
N GLU A 141 1.33 2.62 17.49
CA GLU A 141 0.98 1.22 17.75
C GLU A 141 -0.28 1.08 18.62
N ALA A 142 -0.55 2.03 19.52
CA ALA A 142 -1.77 2.05 20.32
C ALA A 142 -3.00 2.52 19.54
N LEU A 143 -2.82 3.21 18.40
CA LEU A 143 -3.94 3.52 17.49
C LEU A 143 -4.42 2.28 16.75
N PHE A 144 -3.53 1.31 16.53
CA PHE A 144 -3.81 0.08 15.81
C PHE A 144 -3.17 -1.12 16.51
N PRO A 145 -3.66 -1.49 17.72
CA PRO A 145 -3.02 -2.51 18.55
C PRO A 145 -2.99 -3.90 17.90
N GLU A 146 -3.97 -4.21 17.06
CA GLU A 146 -4.09 -5.48 16.35
C GLU A 146 -3.37 -5.48 14.98
N ALA A 147 -2.73 -4.38 14.60
CA ALA A 147 -2.14 -4.24 13.28
C ALA A 147 -0.66 -4.63 13.23
N GLU A 148 -0.28 -5.34 12.17
CA GLU A 148 1.10 -5.73 11.93
C GLU A 148 1.89 -4.52 11.40
N ASN A 149 2.96 -4.12 12.10
CA ASN A 149 3.86 -3.07 11.62
C ASN A 149 4.82 -3.63 10.55
N LEU A 150 4.59 -3.25 9.29
CA LEU A 150 5.37 -3.72 8.15
C LEU A 150 6.65 -2.93 7.89
N GLY A 151 6.84 -1.81 8.59
CA GLY A 151 8.04 -1.00 8.45
C GLY A 151 7.86 0.42 8.95
N HIS A 152 8.99 1.09 9.12
CA HIS A 152 9.02 2.49 9.52
C HIS A 152 10.06 3.28 8.71
N SER A 153 9.80 4.58 8.58
CA SER A 153 10.72 5.53 7.98
C SER A 153 10.91 6.70 8.95
N LYS A 154 12.17 7.02 9.23
CA LYS A 154 12.55 8.18 10.04
C LYS A 154 13.10 9.26 9.12
N PHE A 155 12.70 10.50 9.35
CA PHE A 155 13.24 11.64 8.64
C PHE A 155 13.37 12.85 9.56
N VAL A 156 14.26 13.76 9.20
CA VAL A 156 14.52 15.00 9.96
C VAL A 156 14.16 16.18 9.08
N HIS A 157 13.38 17.11 9.62
CA HIS A 157 13.04 18.38 8.99
C HIS A 157 13.10 19.48 10.05
N ASP A 158 13.78 20.60 9.76
CA ASP A 158 14.00 21.70 10.70
C ASP A 158 14.55 21.28 12.07
N GLY A 159 15.46 20.29 12.06
CA GLY A 159 16.06 19.74 13.28
C GLY A 159 15.12 18.89 14.14
N GLN A 160 13.90 18.65 13.67
CA GLN A 160 12.90 17.82 14.34
C GLN A 160 12.82 16.44 13.69
N GLU A 161 12.69 15.38 14.51
CA GLU A 161 12.55 14.00 14.06
C GLU A 161 11.07 13.69 13.79
N TRP A 162 10.84 12.98 12.69
CA TRP A 162 9.55 12.51 12.22
C TRP A 162 9.60 11.00 12.03
N LEU A 163 8.49 10.33 12.29
CA LEU A 163 8.39 8.89 12.22
C LEU A 163 7.12 8.48 11.48
N ALA A 164 7.30 7.88 10.31
CA ALA A 164 6.23 7.21 9.59
C ALA A 164 6.27 5.71 9.86
N ARG A 165 5.13 5.09 10.11
CA ARG A 165 4.95 3.64 10.23
C ARG A 165 3.89 3.15 9.26
N ILE A 166 4.10 1.98 8.69
CA ILE A 166 3.14 1.31 7.81
C ILE A 166 2.58 0.13 8.57
N PHE A 167 1.28 0.15 8.80
CA PHE A 167 0.55 -0.93 9.42
C PHE A 167 -0.25 -1.67 8.36
N VAL A 168 -0.29 -2.99 8.44
CA VAL A 168 -1.30 -3.79 7.75
C VAL A 168 -2.33 -4.29 8.74
N VAL A 169 -3.58 -4.10 8.35
CA VAL A 169 -4.74 -4.32 9.19
C VAL A 169 -5.57 -5.47 8.65
N SER A 170 -6.24 -6.16 9.57
CA SER A 170 -7.17 -7.22 9.20
C SER A 170 -8.27 -6.66 8.28
N PRO A 171 -8.72 -7.41 7.26
CA PRO A 171 -9.90 -7.02 6.48
C PRO A 171 -11.17 -6.82 7.31
N ALA A 172 -11.22 -7.36 8.53
CA ALA A 172 -12.34 -7.19 9.46
C ALA A 172 -12.27 -5.88 10.27
N ASP A 173 -11.16 -5.15 10.23
CA ASP A 173 -11.00 -3.89 10.96
C ASP A 173 -11.81 -2.78 10.26
N PRO A 174 -12.78 -2.14 10.92
CA PRO A 174 -13.68 -1.16 10.31
C PRO A 174 -12.99 0.17 9.98
N THR A 175 -11.76 0.39 10.46
CA THR A 175 -11.07 1.66 10.34
C THR A 175 -10.52 1.82 8.90
N PRO A 176 -10.74 2.95 8.21
CA PRO A 176 -10.39 3.05 6.80
C PRO A 176 -8.86 2.98 6.56
N PRO A 177 -8.40 2.45 5.41
CA PRO A 177 -7.02 2.61 4.97
C PRO A 177 -6.72 4.08 4.67
N GLY A 178 -5.44 4.46 4.71
CA GLY A 178 -5.02 5.83 4.40
C GLY A 178 -3.95 6.38 5.32
N PHE A 179 -3.81 7.71 5.31
CA PHE A 179 -2.90 8.43 6.20
C PHE A 179 -3.57 8.80 7.52
N TYR A 180 -2.79 8.65 8.59
CA TYR A 180 -3.12 9.06 9.94
C TYR A 180 -2.02 9.99 10.42
N LEU A 181 -2.27 11.30 10.35
CA LEU A 181 -1.31 12.31 10.78
C LEU A 181 -1.52 12.55 12.27
N CYS A 182 -0.48 12.27 13.06
CA CYS A 182 -0.56 12.28 14.51
C CYS A 182 0.28 13.40 15.08
N SER A 183 -0.37 14.33 15.78
CA SER A 183 0.30 15.34 16.60
C SER A 183 0.28 14.85 18.04
N ASP A 184 1.46 14.66 18.62
CA ASP A 184 1.63 14.21 20.01
C ASP A 184 0.87 12.91 20.38
N GLY A 185 0.78 11.98 19.42
CA GLY A 185 0.11 10.68 19.61
C GLY A 185 -1.41 10.74 19.46
N VAL A 186 -1.98 11.91 19.16
CA VAL A 186 -3.38 12.08 18.84
C VAL A 186 -3.53 12.18 17.33
N PRO A 187 -4.37 11.34 16.69
CA PRO A 187 -4.66 11.46 15.26
C PRO A 187 -5.44 12.76 15.02
N VAL A 188 -4.84 13.68 14.25
CA VAL A 188 -5.43 14.98 13.92
C VAL A 188 -6.17 14.91 12.59
N VAL A 189 -5.62 14.16 11.62
CA VAL A 189 -6.26 13.90 10.33
C VAL A 189 -6.28 12.39 10.11
N ALA A 190 -7.48 11.84 9.92
CA ALA A 190 -7.74 10.45 9.60
C ALA A 190 -8.62 10.39 8.35
N GLY A 191 -8.13 9.73 7.31
CA GLY A 191 -8.94 9.42 6.12
C GLY A 191 -8.41 10.00 4.82
N ASP A 192 -8.69 9.24 3.76
CA ASP A 192 -8.17 9.33 2.39
C ASP A 192 -6.63 9.25 2.28
N TRP A 193 -6.14 8.67 1.19
CA TRP A 193 -4.73 8.68 0.80
C TRP A 193 -4.24 10.07 0.37
N LEU A 194 -5.00 11.13 0.69
CA LEU A 194 -4.81 12.51 0.22
C LEU A 194 -4.72 12.59 -1.32
N GLY A 195 -5.44 11.71 -2.02
CA GLY A 195 -5.35 11.56 -3.47
C GLY A 195 -3.99 11.05 -3.99
N LEU A 196 -3.09 10.57 -3.13
CA LEU A 196 -1.73 10.15 -3.50
C LEU A 196 -1.63 8.72 -4.04
N VAL A 197 -2.68 7.92 -3.89
CA VAL A 197 -2.72 6.54 -4.35
C VAL A 197 -3.61 6.42 -5.58
N GLU A 198 -3.00 6.05 -6.70
CA GLU A 198 -3.70 5.80 -7.98
C GLU A 198 -4.65 4.59 -7.89
N HIS A 199 -4.31 3.60 -7.06
CA HIS A 199 -5.05 2.35 -6.89
C HIS A 199 -5.39 2.11 -5.41
N VAL A 200 -6.40 2.80 -4.89
CA VAL A 200 -6.81 2.73 -3.47
C VAL A 200 -7.00 1.29 -2.98
N GLN A 201 -7.45 0.39 -3.86
CA GLN A 201 -7.65 -1.03 -3.56
C GLN A 201 -6.35 -1.79 -3.28
N ALA A 202 -5.27 -1.49 -3.99
CA ALA A 202 -3.98 -2.14 -3.74
C ALA A 202 -3.42 -1.73 -2.37
N ALA A 203 -3.87 -0.58 -1.84
CA ALA A 203 -3.50 -0.08 -0.52
C ALA A 203 -4.58 -0.36 0.57
N ARG A 204 -5.62 -1.13 0.28
CA ARG A 204 -6.80 -1.27 1.16
C ARG A 204 -6.54 -1.91 2.52
N LEU A 205 -5.45 -2.64 2.66
CA LEU A 205 -5.04 -3.22 3.94
C LEU A 205 -4.00 -2.37 4.67
N ALA A 206 -3.49 -1.30 4.06
CA ALA A 206 -2.44 -0.49 4.66
C ALA A 206 -2.96 0.79 5.30
N ARG A 207 -2.36 1.13 6.44
CA ARG A 207 -2.49 2.42 7.10
C ARG A 207 -1.10 3.00 7.30
N VAL A 208 -0.93 4.28 7.03
CA VAL A 208 0.34 4.97 7.27
C VAL A 208 0.14 5.99 8.38
N VAL A 209 0.76 5.75 9.52
CA VAL A 209 0.77 6.70 10.63
C VAL A 209 2.02 7.56 10.52
N VAL A 210 1.86 8.88 10.49
CA VAL A 210 2.97 9.83 10.49
C VAL A 210 2.92 10.61 11.79
N GLU A 211 3.94 10.45 12.62
CA GLU A 211 4.14 11.18 13.87
C GLU A 211 5.17 12.30 13.66
N GLY A 212 4.81 13.50 14.10
CA GLY A 212 5.71 14.66 14.07
C GLY A 212 5.22 15.77 14.99
N PRO A 213 6.08 16.75 15.31
CA PRO A 213 5.75 17.88 16.19
C PRO A 213 4.92 19.00 15.51
N CYS A 214 4.31 18.71 14.36
CA CYS A 214 3.48 19.67 13.63
C CYS A 214 2.04 19.55 14.08
N ASP A 215 1.35 20.69 14.14
CA ASP A 215 -0.10 20.71 14.21
C ASP A 215 -0.65 20.48 12.80
N PHE A 216 -1.27 19.32 12.59
CA PHE A 216 -1.87 18.96 11.30
C PHE A 216 -3.30 19.48 11.15
N ALA A 217 -3.78 20.38 12.02
CA ALA A 217 -5.13 20.93 11.95
C ALA A 217 -5.44 21.57 10.58
N GLU A 218 -4.42 22.16 9.93
CA GLU A 218 -4.52 22.77 8.60
C GLU A 218 -4.16 21.80 7.45
N GLY A 219 -3.93 20.52 7.75
CA GLY A 219 -3.52 19.49 6.79
C GLY A 219 -2.01 19.22 6.76
N ALA A 220 -1.58 18.38 5.81
CA ALA A 220 -0.17 18.04 5.65
C ALA A 220 0.60 19.22 5.04
N PRO A 221 1.74 19.63 5.63
CA PRO A 221 2.54 20.71 5.05
C PRO A 221 3.16 20.30 3.72
N GLY A 222 3.30 21.25 2.79
CA GLY A 222 3.74 20.96 1.41
C GLY A 222 5.08 20.22 1.30
N TRP A 223 6.02 20.46 2.22
CA TRP A 223 7.31 19.77 2.25
C TRP A 223 7.19 18.28 2.58
N LEU A 224 6.12 17.87 3.26
CA LEU A 224 5.86 16.48 3.66
C LEU A 224 5.25 15.68 2.49
N MET A 225 4.59 16.35 1.54
CA MET A 225 3.88 15.70 0.44
C MET A 225 4.74 14.70 -0.38
N PRO A 226 5.98 15.04 -0.80
CA PRO A 226 6.83 14.07 -1.51
C PRO A 226 7.13 12.80 -0.68
N ARG A 227 7.20 12.92 0.65
CA ARG A 227 7.40 11.77 1.56
C ARG A 227 6.13 10.95 1.70
N LEU A 228 4.98 11.60 1.80
CA LEU A 228 3.68 10.90 1.80
C LEU A 228 3.51 10.11 0.50
N THR A 229 3.86 10.67 -0.66
CA THR A 229 3.80 9.92 -1.94
C THR A 229 4.70 8.67 -1.91
N GLN A 230 5.90 8.76 -1.36
CA GLN A 230 6.80 7.60 -1.22
C GLN A 230 6.23 6.54 -0.27
N LEU A 231 5.69 6.98 0.87
CA LEU A 231 5.07 6.10 1.85
C LEU A 231 3.81 5.43 1.31
N ALA A 232 2.98 6.16 0.55
CA ALA A 232 1.80 5.63 -0.13
C ALA A 232 2.17 4.50 -1.11
N LYS A 233 3.21 4.70 -1.93
CA LYS A 233 3.71 3.65 -2.85
C LYS A 233 4.21 2.42 -2.10
N LEU A 234 4.96 2.62 -1.02
CA LEU A 234 5.47 1.53 -0.21
C LEU A 234 4.32 0.76 0.48
N ALA A 235 3.36 1.48 1.05
CA ALA A 235 2.17 0.93 1.69
C ALA A 235 1.30 0.15 0.70
N THR A 236 1.11 0.67 -0.51
CA THR A 236 0.41 -0.01 -1.61
C THR A 236 1.09 -1.33 -1.95
N ARG A 237 2.42 -1.32 -2.16
CA ARG A 237 3.18 -2.54 -2.45
C ARG A 237 3.03 -3.57 -1.33
N LYS A 238 3.16 -3.12 -0.08
CA LYS A 238 3.07 -3.98 1.11
C LYS A 238 1.69 -4.55 1.36
N SER A 239 0.64 -3.78 1.10
CA SER A 239 -0.74 -4.26 1.14
C SER A 239 -0.99 -5.28 0.02
N SER A 240 -0.54 -5.03 -1.21
CA SER A 240 -0.69 -5.98 -2.32
C SER A 240 0.02 -7.32 -2.10
N GLU A 241 1.16 -7.33 -1.39
CA GLU A 241 1.87 -8.55 -1.00
C GLU A 241 1.05 -9.44 -0.03
N ARG A 242 0.07 -8.85 0.69
CA ARG A 242 -0.72 -9.49 1.75
C ARG A 242 -2.15 -9.80 1.37
N ILE A 243 -2.69 -9.10 0.38
CA ILE A 243 -4.00 -9.44 -0.19
C ILE A 243 -3.82 -10.80 -0.86
N PRO A 244 -4.47 -11.88 -0.37
CA PRO A 244 -4.40 -13.15 -1.07
C PRO A 244 -4.91 -12.94 -2.50
N PRO A 245 -4.24 -13.50 -3.51
CA PRO A 245 -4.75 -13.47 -4.87
C PRO A 245 -6.18 -14.04 -4.84
N ARG A 246 -7.17 -13.25 -5.24
CA ARG A 246 -8.55 -13.73 -5.32
C ARG A 246 -8.55 -14.88 -6.32
N VAL A 247 -8.94 -16.07 -5.86
CA VAL A 247 -9.04 -17.27 -6.70
C VAL A 247 -10.01 -16.97 -7.83
N LEU A 248 -9.53 -17.11 -9.06
CA LEU A 248 -10.26 -16.66 -10.23
C LEU A 248 -11.34 -17.64 -10.66
N PRO A 249 -12.46 -17.13 -11.17
CA PRO A 249 -13.33 -17.89 -12.03
C PRO A 249 -12.59 -18.21 -13.34
N THR A 250 -12.23 -19.48 -13.56
CA THR A 250 -11.63 -19.96 -14.81
C THR A 250 -12.68 -20.17 -15.92
N GLY A 251 -13.96 -20.20 -15.55
CA GLY A 251 -15.10 -20.36 -16.46
C GLY A 251 -15.93 -19.08 -16.68
N ARG A 252 -16.46 -18.90 -17.90
CA ARG A 252 -17.36 -17.78 -18.25
C ARG A 252 -18.63 -17.70 -17.39
N LYS A 253 -19.10 -18.85 -16.86
CA LYS A 253 -20.21 -18.91 -15.89
C LYS A 253 -19.81 -18.41 -14.50
N GLU A 254 -18.56 -18.65 -14.13
CA GLU A 254 -18.01 -18.26 -12.84
C GLU A 254 -17.75 -16.74 -12.80
N LEU A 255 -17.46 -16.10 -13.94
CA LEU A 255 -17.37 -14.65 -14.07
C LEU A 255 -18.69 -13.95 -13.69
N ILE A 256 -19.82 -14.46 -14.19
CA ILE A 256 -21.14 -13.88 -13.86
C ILE A 256 -21.47 -14.12 -12.39
N ALA A 257 -21.21 -15.33 -11.87
CA ALA A 257 -21.40 -15.60 -10.45
C ALA A 257 -20.57 -14.66 -9.57
N ALA A 258 -19.29 -14.45 -9.92
CA ALA A 258 -18.39 -13.55 -9.21
C ALA A 258 -18.84 -12.08 -9.30
N LEU A 259 -19.31 -11.64 -10.45
CA LEU A 259 -19.87 -10.30 -10.66
C LEU A 259 -21.04 -10.03 -9.72
N PHE A 260 -21.99 -10.98 -9.63
CA PHE A 260 -23.15 -10.85 -8.74
C PHE A 260 -22.83 -11.10 -7.26
N ALA A 261 -21.62 -11.56 -6.93
CA ALA A 261 -21.10 -11.64 -5.58
C ALA A 261 -20.25 -10.40 -5.19
N ALA A 262 -19.85 -9.57 -6.16
CA ALA A 262 -19.01 -8.40 -5.93
C ALA A 262 -19.81 -7.26 -5.27
N PRO A 263 -19.42 -6.78 -4.07
CA PRO A 263 -20.12 -5.70 -3.38
C PRO A 263 -20.25 -4.42 -4.21
N GLU A 264 -19.24 -4.11 -5.03
CA GLU A 264 -19.20 -2.93 -5.88
C GLU A 264 -20.27 -3.00 -6.97
N PHE A 265 -20.47 -4.18 -7.56
CA PHE A 265 -21.52 -4.43 -8.56
C PHE A 265 -22.91 -4.33 -7.93
N LEU A 266 -23.10 -4.92 -6.74
CA LEU A 266 -24.36 -4.87 -6.00
C LEU A 266 -24.71 -3.44 -5.60
N THR A 267 -23.74 -2.67 -5.11
CA THR A 267 -23.92 -1.24 -4.78
C THR A 267 -24.38 -0.47 -6.02
N ARG A 268 -23.78 -0.76 -7.18
CA ARG A 268 -24.14 -0.13 -8.44
C ARG A 268 -25.53 -0.50 -8.94
N LEU A 269 -25.94 -1.76 -8.78
CA LEU A 269 -27.31 -2.20 -9.04
C LEU A 269 -28.31 -1.42 -8.18
N GLU A 270 -28.01 -1.23 -6.89
CA GLU A 270 -28.90 -0.51 -5.97
C GLU A 270 -28.98 0.98 -6.29
N LEU A 271 -27.87 1.61 -6.71
CA LEU A 271 -27.84 3.02 -7.15
C LEU A 271 -28.77 3.30 -8.35
N HIS A 272 -29.00 2.30 -9.20
CA HIS A 272 -29.86 2.43 -10.39
C HIS A 272 -31.20 1.70 -10.23
N LYS A 273 -31.61 1.39 -9.00
CA LYS A 273 -32.87 0.72 -8.71
C LYS A 273 -34.06 1.50 -9.27
N GLY A 274 -34.94 0.80 -9.98
CA GLY A 274 -36.11 1.38 -10.66
C GLY A 274 -35.86 1.88 -12.09
N GLN A 275 -34.59 2.00 -12.51
CA GLN A 275 -34.21 2.31 -13.90
C GLN A 275 -33.71 1.08 -14.66
N LEU A 276 -33.28 0.05 -13.92
CA LEU A 276 -32.80 -1.21 -14.47
C LEU A 276 -33.93 -2.21 -14.73
N PRO A 277 -33.76 -3.09 -15.73
CA PRO A 277 -34.60 -4.28 -15.85
C PRO A 277 -34.41 -5.20 -14.63
N PRO A 278 -35.29 -6.19 -14.41
CA PRO A 278 -35.14 -7.14 -13.30
C PRO A 278 -33.74 -7.75 -13.26
N ILE A 279 -33.15 -7.88 -12.06
CA ILE A 279 -31.81 -8.44 -11.86
C ILE A 279 -31.64 -9.80 -12.54
N ALA A 280 -32.67 -10.64 -12.52
CA ALA A 280 -32.68 -11.92 -13.23
C ALA A 280 -32.49 -11.75 -14.74
N THR A 281 -33.10 -10.74 -15.34
CA THR A 281 -32.94 -10.40 -16.77
C THR A 281 -31.54 -9.87 -17.07
N VAL A 282 -30.98 -9.00 -16.21
CA VAL A 282 -29.59 -8.52 -16.34
C VAL A 282 -28.63 -9.71 -16.32
N ARG A 283 -28.78 -10.61 -15.36
CA ARG A 283 -27.97 -11.82 -15.23
C ARG A 283 -28.08 -12.68 -16.49
N GLN A 284 -29.30 -12.99 -16.92
CA GLN A 284 -29.55 -13.86 -18.07
C GLN A 284 -28.94 -13.30 -19.37
N ILE A 285 -29.00 -11.97 -19.58
CA ILE A 285 -28.37 -11.33 -20.74
C ILE A 285 -26.85 -11.49 -20.68
N LEU A 286 -26.23 -11.19 -19.54
CA LEU A 286 -24.78 -11.31 -19.39
C LEU A 286 -24.32 -12.77 -19.53
N GLU A 287 -25.07 -13.73 -18.99
CA GLU A 287 -24.82 -15.16 -19.18
C GLU A 287 -24.87 -15.55 -20.66
N LEU A 288 -25.95 -15.19 -21.37
CA LEU A 288 -26.09 -15.51 -22.80
C LEU A 288 -24.97 -14.92 -23.63
N VAL A 289 -24.58 -13.67 -23.39
CA VAL A 289 -23.49 -13.01 -24.12
C VAL A 289 -22.14 -13.69 -23.81
N CYS A 290 -21.89 -14.04 -22.55
CA CYS A 290 -20.69 -14.77 -22.15
C CYS A 290 -20.62 -16.19 -22.75
N GLU A 291 -21.73 -16.93 -22.75
CA GLU A 291 -21.80 -18.29 -23.31
C GLU A 291 -21.32 -18.34 -24.76
N VAL A 292 -21.69 -17.35 -25.57
CA VAL A 292 -21.30 -17.26 -27.00
C VAL A 292 -19.97 -16.51 -27.24
N GLY A 293 -19.15 -16.32 -26.20
CA GLY A 293 -17.81 -15.74 -26.34
C GLY A 293 -17.74 -14.21 -26.28
N GLY A 294 -18.73 -13.57 -25.68
CA GLY A 294 -18.78 -12.12 -25.50
C GLY A 294 -19.45 -11.37 -26.65
N GLN A 295 -19.95 -12.07 -27.68
CA GLN A 295 -20.64 -11.42 -28.79
C GLN A 295 -21.90 -12.19 -29.21
N ILE A 296 -23.06 -11.54 -29.18
CA ILE A 296 -24.34 -12.17 -29.55
C ILE A 296 -25.10 -11.29 -30.54
N ASP A 297 -25.72 -11.90 -31.54
CA ASP A 297 -26.64 -11.21 -32.43
C ASP A 297 -27.93 -10.81 -31.70
N VAL A 298 -28.45 -9.61 -31.95
CA VAL A 298 -29.64 -9.10 -31.25
C VAL A 298 -30.88 -9.93 -31.57
N GLU A 299 -31.04 -10.42 -32.79
CA GLU A 299 -32.14 -11.33 -33.14
C GLU A 299 -31.98 -12.68 -32.46
N HIS A 300 -30.73 -13.14 -32.29
CA HIS A 300 -30.45 -14.34 -31.50
C HIS A 300 -30.79 -14.14 -30.01
N LEU A 301 -30.39 -13.01 -29.42
CA LEU A 301 -30.74 -12.66 -28.03
C LEU A 301 -32.26 -12.56 -27.86
N SER A 302 -32.95 -11.85 -28.76
CA SER A 302 -34.40 -11.69 -28.81
C SER A 302 -35.12 -13.04 -28.81
N ARG A 303 -34.68 -13.99 -29.67
CA ARG A 303 -35.22 -15.37 -29.69
C ARG A 303 -34.96 -16.12 -28.38
N ARG A 304 -33.76 -16.00 -27.79
CA ARG A 304 -33.40 -16.69 -26.55
C ARG A 304 -34.16 -16.16 -25.33
N LEU A 305 -34.45 -14.86 -25.30
CA LEU A 305 -35.24 -14.24 -24.24
C LEU A 305 -36.75 -14.31 -24.49
N ASN A 306 -37.19 -14.77 -25.67
CA ASN A 306 -38.57 -14.73 -26.12
C ASN A 306 -39.18 -13.32 -26.04
N LEU A 307 -38.43 -12.31 -26.49
CA LEU A 307 -38.83 -10.90 -26.47
C LEU A 307 -38.73 -10.32 -27.88
N PRO A 308 -39.61 -9.40 -28.30
CA PRO A 308 -39.42 -8.66 -29.55
C PRO A 308 -38.09 -7.89 -29.56
N VAL A 309 -37.42 -7.79 -30.71
CA VAL A 309 -36.15 -7.07 -30.88
C VAL A 309 -36.20 -5.66 -30.28
N ARG A 310 -37.28 -4.92 -30.53
CA ARG A 310 -37.50 -3.58 -29.95
C ARG A 310 -37.45 -3.58 -28.42
N ARG A 311 -38.00 -4.62 -27.77
CA ARG A 311 -38.00 -4.73 -26.32
C ARG A 311 -36.62 -5.12 -25.77
N SER A 312 -35.88 -5.97 -26.49
CA SER A 312 -34.48 -6.24 -26.17
C SER A 312 -33.66 -4.94 -26.19
N ASP A 313 -33.92 -4.05 -27.14
CA ASP A 313 -33.22 -2.77 -27.27
C ASP A 313 -33.49 -1.80 -26.12
N GLU A 314 -34.75 -1.72 -25.69
CA GLU A 314 -35.13 -0.95 -24.50
C GLU A 314 -34.41 -1.46 -23.25
N ILE A 315 -34.32 -2.78 -23.07
CA ILE A 315 -33.63 -3.42 -21.94
C ILE A 315 -32.13 -3.11 -21.96
N LEU A 316 -31.50 -3.17 -23.14
CA LEU A 316 -30.07 -2.87 -23.29
C LEU A 316 -29.76 -1.39 -23.02
N ALA A 317 -30.61 -0.48 -23.49
CA ALA A 317 -30.51 0.94 -23.19
C ALA A 317 -30.64 1.21 -21.68
N GLN A 318 -31.54 0.50 -20.99
CA GLN A 318 -31.68 0.57 -19.54
C GLN A 318 -30.45 0.02 -18.80
N MET A 319 -29.76 -0.98 -19.35
CA MET A 319 -28.53 -1.54 -18.75
C MET A 319 -27.29 -0.66 -18.97
N ALA A 320 -27.32 0.30 -19.89
CA ALA A 320 -26.16 1.12 -20.23
C ALA A 320 -25.53 1.86 -19.03
N PRO A 321 -26.28 2.46 -18.07
CA PRO A 321 -25.68 3.12 -16.90
C PRO A 321 -24.96 2.15 -15.94
N LEU A 322 -25.45 0.91 -15.84
CA LEU A 322 -24.82 -0.14 -15.03
C LEU A 322 -23.50 -0.60 -15.65
N LEU A 323 -23.46 -0.67 -16.98
CA LEU A 323 -22.37 -1.22 -17.78
C LEU A 323 -21.56 -0.14 -18.52
N SER A 324 -21.57 1.10 -18.03
CA SER A 324 -20.68 2.19 -18.49
C SER A 324 -19.94 2.83 -17.32
N LYS A 325 -18.74 3.40 -17.49
CA LYS A 325 -18.04 4.19 -16.46
C LYS A 325 -17.31 5.35 -17.15
N GLY A 326 -17.89 6.55 -17.05
CA GLY A 326 -17.40 7.71 -17.82
C GLY A 326 -17.61 7.49 -19.32
N PRO A 327 -16.58 7.62 -20.18
CA PRO A 327 -16.72 7.40 -21.62
C PRO A 327 -16.70 5.92 -22.03
N TRP A 328 -16.43 5.01 -21.10
CA TRP A 328 -16.21 3.60 -21.38
C TRP A 328 -17.50 2.80 -21.22
N VAL A 329 -17.76 1.82 -22.09
CA VAL A 329 -18.95 0.97 -22.09
C VAL A 329 -18.54 -0.51 -22.22
N CYS A 330 -18.90 -1.33 -21.24
CA CYS A 330 -18.60 -2.77 -21.26
C CYS A 330 -19.53 -3.56 -22.16
N LEU A 331 -20.80 -3.17 -22.29
CA LEU A 331 -21.76 -3.83 -23.18
C LEU A 331 -22.26 -2.82 -24.21
N ALA A 332 -21.80 -2.96 -25.45
CA ALA A 332 -22.10 -2.03 -26.53
C ALA A 332 -22.72 -2.75 -27.73
N ARG A 333 -23.39 -2.00 -28.59
CA ARG A 333 -23.74 -2.50 -29.93
C ARG A 333 -22.54 -2.39 -30.87
N SER A 334 -22.43 -3.35 -31.77
CA SER A 334 -21.53 -3.25 -32.93
C SER A 334 -21.93 -2.06 -33.82
N LEU A 335 -20.99 -1.60 -34.67
CA LEU A 335 -21.20 -0.44 -35.55
C LEU A 335 -22.38 -0.61 -36.52
N ASP A 336 -22.68 -1.85 -36.93
CA ASP A 336 -23.85 -2.17 -37.76
C ASP A 336 -25.16 -2.30 -36.96
N GLY A 337 -25.08 -2.17 -35.63
CA GLY A 337 -26.21 -2.30 -34.71
C GLY A 337 -26.75 -3.72 -34.55
N LYS A 338 -26.15 -4.73 -35.19
CA LYS A 338 -26.72 -6.10 -35.23
C LYS A 338 -26.29 -6.99 -34.08
N ARG A 339 -25.15 -6.68 -33.46
CA ARG A 339 -24.56 -7.50 -32.41
C ARG A 339 -24.40 -6.70 -31.13
N LEU A 340 -24.45 -7.40 -30.02
CA LEU A 340 -23.94 -6.93 -28.74
C LEU A 340 -22.56 -7.49 -28.52
N VAL A 341 -21.69 -6.64 -28.00
CA VAL A 341 -20.31 -6.95 -27.66
C VAL A 341 -20.12 -6.62 -26.19
N LEU A 342 -19.77 -7.64 -25.41
CA LEU A 342 -19.35 -7.52 -24.03
C LEU A 342 -17.82 -7.55 -23.96
N ASP A 343 -17.23 -6.43 -23.58
CA ASP A 343 -15.84 -6.37 -23.19
C ASP A 343 -15.68 -6.98 -21.80
N GLN A 344 -15.43 -8.29 -21.78
CA GLN A 344 -15.26 -9.06 -20.55
C GLN A 344 -14.04 -8.61 -19.75
N GLY A 345 -12.98 -8.13 -20.40
CA GLY A 345 -11.78 -7.62 -19.72
C GLY A 345 -12.08 -6.31 -19.00
N LEU A 346 -12.81 -5.41 -19.66
CA LEU A 346 -13.26 -4.16 -19.07
C LEU A 346 -14.26 -4.41 -17.94
N LEU A 347 -15.24 -5.32 -18.15
CA LEU A 347 -16.20 -5.72 -17.11
C LEU A 347 -15.48 -6.31 -15.89
N ALA A 348 -14.55 -7.24 -16.11
CA ALA A 348 -13.77 -7.84 -15.04
C ALA A 348 -12.94 -6.78 -14.29
N SER A 349 -12.28 -5.87 -15.02
CA SER A 349 -11.49 -4.78 -14.43
C SER A 349 -12.32 -3.80 -13.58
N TRP A 350 -13.56 -3.53 -13.97
CA TRP A 350 -14.42 -2.56 -13.26
C TRP A 350 -14.97 -3.07 -11.95
N PHE A 351 -15.13 -4.39 -11.85
CA PHE A 351 -15.65 -5.06 -10.67
C PHE A 351 -14.58 -5.89 -9.96
N GLU A 352 -13.31 -5.54 -10.21
CA GLU A 352 -12.15 -6.08 -9.50
C GLU A 352 -12.09 -7.62 -9.54
N LEU A 353 -12.57 -8.18 -10.65
CA LEU A 353 -12.35 -9.56 -11.05
C LEU A 353 -11.05 -9.50 -11.86
N GLU A 354 -9.90 -9.78 -11.25
CA GLU A 354 -8.65 -9.72 -12.01
C GLU A 354 -8.77 -10.71 -13.19
N PRO A 355 -8.64 -10.28 -14.45
CA PRO A 355 -8.48 -11.26 -15.51
C PRO A 355 -7.21 -12.05 -15.20
N ASP A 356 -7.27 -13.38 -15.32
CA ASP A 356 -6.05 -14.18 -15.36
C ASP A 356 -5.20 -13.54 -16.44
N GLN A 357 -4.00 -13.12 -16.06
CA GLN A 357 -3.09 -12.49 -17.00
C GLN A 357 -2.70 -13.57 -18.00
N VAL A 358 -3.44 -13.68 -19.10
CA VAL A 358 -2.77 -13.70 -20.38
C VAL A 358 -2.21 -12.28 -20.48
N PRO A 359 -0.95 -12.04 -20.11
CA PRO A 359 -0.44 -10.69 -20.18
C PRO A 359 -0.58 -10.25 -21.64
N SER A 360 -0.76 -8.96 -21.92
CA SER A 360 -0.99 -8.47 -23.30
C SER A 360 0.08 -8.93 -24.30
N ASP A 361 1.20 -9.44 -23.80
CA ASP A 361 2.26 -10.10 -24.52
C ASP A 361 1.98 -11.55 -24.94
N ARG A 362 0.93 -12.22 -24.48
CA ARG A 362 0.57 -13.60 -24.88
C ARG A 362 -0.73 -13.69 -25.66
N ARG A 363 -1.45 -12.57 -25.80
CA ARG A 363 -2.71 -12.49 -26.56
C ARG A 363 -2.55 -11.56 -27.74
N VAL A 364 -2.88 -12.08 -28.92
CA VAL A 364 -2.92 -11.31 -30.16
C VAL A 364 -4.37 -11.18 -30.57
N VAL A 365 -4.85 -9.94 -30.74
CA VAL A 365 -6.21 -9.66 -31.23
C VAL A 365 -6.09 -8.90 -32.54
N ALA A 366 -6.71 -9.42 -33.60
CA ALA A 366 -6.74 -8.75 -34.89
C ALA A 366 -8.10 -8.94 -35.58
N ARG A 367 -8.50 -7.93 -36.35
CA ARG A 367 -9.67 -8.03 -37.23
C ARG A 367 -9.22 -8.62 -38.56
N ALA A 368 -9.74 -9.78 -38.92
CA ALA A 368 -9.47 -10.38 -40.22
C ALA A 368 -10.07 -9.56 -41.36
N ALA A 369 -9.55 -9.79 -42.57
CA ALA A 369 -10.01 -9.12 -43.79
C ALA A 369 -11.50 -9.34 -44.09
N ASP A 370 -12.12 -10.40 -43.55
CA ASP A 370 -13.55 -10.68 -43.64
C ASP A 370 -14.39 -9.96 -42.56
N GLY A 371 -13.77 -9.07 -41.78
CA GLY A 371 -14.41 -8.28 -40.73
C GLY A 371 -14.64 -9.02 -39.41
N ARG A 372 -14.20 -10.26 -39.26
CA ARG A 372 -14.31 -11.01 -38.01
C ARG A 372 -13.13 -10.70 -37.09
N ASP A 373 -13.41 -10.49 -35.81
CA ASP A 373 -12.36 -10.31 -34.81
C ASP A 373 -11.85 -11.70 -34.36
N PHE A 374 -10.53 -11.88 -34.40
CA PHE A 374 -9.85 -13.12 -34.00
C PHE A 374 -8.90 -12.82 -32.84
N ALA A 375 -8.97 -13.67 -31.82
CA ALA A 375 -8.00 -13.68 -30.73
C ALA A 375 -7.21 -14.99 -30.78
N VAL A 376 -5.89 -14.89 -30.70
CA VAL A 376 -4.99 -16.04 -30.58
C VAL A 376 -4.21 -15.89 -29.29
N GLU A 377 -4.32 -16.91 -28.43
CA GLU A 377 -3.54 -17.02 -27.20
C GLU A 377 -2.35 -17.95 -27.46
N VAL A 378 -1.16 -17.49 -27.10
CA VAL A 378 0.09 -18.23 -27.28
C VAL A 378 0.75 -18.53 -25.93
N PRO A 379 1.45 -19.67 -25.80
CA PRO A 379 2.04 -20.10 -24.53
C PRO A 379 3.34 -19.37 -24.16
N VAL A 380 3.74 -18.35 -24.92
CA VAL A 380 5.02 -17.63 -24.74
C VAL A 380 4.79 -16.12 -24.76
N VAL A 381 5.55 -15.39 -23.94
CA VAL A 381 5.59 -13.91 -23.93
C VAL A 381 6.14 -13.40 -25.26
N LEU A 382 5.37 -12.63 -26.00
CA LEU A 382 5.73 -12.07 -27.31
C LEU A 382 6.45 -10.73 -27.15
N GLU A 383 7.55 -10.60 -27.88
CA GLU A 383 8.18 -9.31 -28.13
C GLU A 383 7.31 -8.45 -29.06
N ALA A 384 7.54 -7.13 -29.07
CA ALA A 384 6.73 -6.20 -29.86
C ALA A 384 6.67 -6.56 -31.36
N ARG A 385 7.79 -7.01 -31.93
CA ARG A 385 7.85 -7.42 -33.35
C ARG A 385 7.20 -8.77 -33.60
N GLU A 386 7.32 -9.71 -32.66
CA GLU A 386 6.65 -11.02 -32.73
C GLU A 386 5.12 -10.85 -32.67
N ARG A 387 4.64 -9.94 -31.83
CA ARG A 387 3.23 -9.58 -31.75
C ARG A 387 2.71 -9.01 -33.07
N GLN A 388 3.41 -8.00 -33.60
CA GLN A 388 3.03 -7.36 -34.87
C GLN A 388 3.00 -8.37 -36.03
N LEU A 389 3.94 -9.32 -36.04
CA LEU A 389 3.97 -10.42 -36.99
C LEU A 389 2.72 -11.30 -36.90
N LEU A 390 2.37 -11.73 -35.69
CA LEU A 390 1.19 -12.56 -35.45
C LEU A 390 -0.11 -11.80 -35.73
N GLU A 391 -0.17 -10.49 -35.50
CA GLU A 391 -1.33 -9.65 -35.87
C GLU A 391 -1.58 -9.66 -37.38
N VAL A 392 -0.52 -9.51 -38.19
CA VAL A 392 -0.59 -9.57 -39.65
C VAL A 392 -1.08 -10.95 -40.09
N LEU A 393 -0.49 -12.02 -39.56
CA LEU A 393 -0.91 -13.38 -39.90
C LEU A 393 -2.33 -13.70 -39.44
N THR A 394 -2.76 -13.17 -38.30
CA THR A 394 -4.14 -13.32 -37.82
C THR A 394 -5.11 -12.59 -38.76
N THR A 395 -4.74 -11.39 -39.21
CA THR A 395 -5.53 -10.54 -40.14
C THR A 395 -5.72 -11.20 -41.50
N TYR A 396 -4.63 -11.63 -42.15
CA TYR A 396 -4.63 -12.08 -43.53
C TYR A 396 -4.66 -13.61 -43.70
N GLY A 397 -4.42 -14.37 -42.62
CA GLY A 397 -4.35 -15.84 -42.62
C GLY A 397 -3.02 -16.38 -43.16
N LYS A 398 -2.50 -15.80 -44.25
CA LYS A 398 -1.18 -16.10 -44.82
C LYS A 398 -0.44 -14.81 -45.21
N ALA A 399 0.88 -14.81 -45.11
CA ALA A 399 1.72 -13.71 -45.57
C ALA A 399 3.14 -14.18 -45.95
N SER A 400 3.74 -13.51 -46.93
CA SER A 400 5.13 -13.73 -47.36
C SER A 400 6.16 -13.08 -46.42
N GLU A 401 7.42 -13.53 -46.49
CA GLU A 401 8.52 -12.91 -45.74
C GLU A 401 8.64 -11.41 -46.01
N ARG A 402 8.46 -10.98 -47.26
CA ARG A 402 8.55 -9.56 -47.62
C ARG A 402 7.45 -8.74 -46.94
N GLU A 403 6.22 -9.24 -46.92
CA GLU A 403 5.08 -8.57 -46.28
C GLU A 403 5.25 -8.50 -44.76
N LEU A 404 5.71 -9.59 -44.13
CA LEU A 404 5.96 -9.63 -42.70
C LEU A 404 7.15 -8.73 -42.31
N ALA A 405 8.20 -8.68 -43.11
CA ALA A 405 9.34 -7.79 -42.93
C ALA A 405 8.91 -6.31 -43.02
N ALA A 406 8.08 -5.97 -44.01
CA ALA A 406 7.52 -4.63 -44.17
C ALA A 406 6.66 -4.22 -42.97
N ALA A 407 5.76 -5.10 -42.52
CA ALA A 407 4.91 -4.84 -41.36
C ALA A 407 5.74 -4.63 -40.09
N CYS A 408 6.72 -5.50 -39.81
CA CYS A 408 7.59 -5.43 -38.64
C CYS A 408 8.69 -4.36 -38.74
N LYS A 409 8.73 -3.57 -39.82
CA LYS A 409 9.74 -2.54 -40.11
C LYS A 409 11.19 -3.09 -40.01
N THR A 410 11.43 -4.27 -40.57
CA THR A 410 12.75 -4.93 -40.59
C THR A 410 13.15 -5.30 -42.01
N ARG A 411 14.47 -5.37 -42.27
CA ARG A 411 15.01 -5.84 -43.56
C ARG A 411 14.97 -7.36 -43.71
N ARG A 412 15.03 -8.10 -42.60
CA ARG A 412 15.02 -9.57 -42.55
C ARG A 412 14.12 -10.03 -41.41
N VAL A 413 13.20 -10.95 -41.71
CA VAL A 413 12.22 -11.49 -40.74
C VAL A 413 12.36 -13.00 -40.51
N GLY A 414 13.04 -13.74 -41.40
CA GLY A 414 13.17 -15.19 -41.31
C GLY A 414 13.72 -15.69 -39.96
N GLY A 415 14.81 -15.11 -39.46
CA GLY A 415 15.35 -15.49 -38.15
C GLY A 415 14.45 -15.17 -36.96
N LEU A 416 13.61 -14.13 -37.06
CA LEU A 416 12.61 -13.80 -36.05
C LEU A 416 11.47 -14.84 -36.05
N ILE A 417 11.00 -15.22 -37.24
CA ILE A 417 9.94 -16.23 -37.40
C ILE A 417 10.41 -17.60 -36.92
N GLU A 418 11.60 -18.05 -37.34
CA GLU A 418 12.14 -19.35 -36.94
C GLU A 418 12.34 -19.43 -35.41
N ASN A 419 12.83 -18.35 -34.78
CA ASN A 419 12.95 -18.28 -33.33
C ASN A 419 11.58 -18.32 -32.63
N LEU A 420 10.60 -17.57 -33.13
CA LEU A 420 9.24 -17.56 -32.59
C LEU A 420 8.57 -18.94 -32.73
N MET A 421 8.68 -19.59 -33.90
CA MET A 421 8.18 -20.95 -34.12
C MET A 421 8.77 -21.93 -33.12
N ASN A 422 10.10 -21.95 -32.96
CA ASN A 422 10.78 -22.81 -32.00
C ASN A 422 10.32 -22.57 -30.55
N ARG A 423 10.11 -21.31 -30.16
CA ARG A 423 9.62 -20.95 -28.82
C ARG A 423 8.18 -21.42 -28.61
N LEU A 424 7.31 -21.19 -29.59
CA LEU A 424 5.91 -21.62 -29.55
C LEU A 424 5.78 -23.14 -29.48
N GLU A 425 6.57 -23.87 -30.27
CA GLU A 425 6.59 -25.33 -30.28
C GLU A 425 7.05 -25.92 -28.94
N ARG A 426 8.09 -25.32 -28.32
CA ARG A 426 8.50 -25.69 -26.96
C ARG A 426 7.40 -25.44 -25.92
N GLY A 427 6.58 -24.42 -26.14
CA GLY A 427 5.38 -24.13 -25.35
C GLY A 427 4.17 -25.02 -25.70
N GLY A 428 4.30 -25.98 -26.61
CA GLY A 428 3.24 -26.91 -27.01
C GLY A 428 2.26 -26.37 -28.07
N TRP A 429 2.55 -25.21 -28.68
CA TRP A 429 1.68 -24.58 -29.68
C TRP A 429 2.28 -24.70 -31.09
N LYS A 430 1.54 -25.32 -32.02
CA LYS A 430 1.99 -25.66 -33.38
C LYS A 430 1.19 -24.96 -34.50
N GLY A 431 0.65 -23.78 -34.19
CA GLY A 431 -0.25 -23.07 -35.09
C GLY A 431 0.45 -22.20 -36.14
N LEU A 432 1.75 -21.94 -36.04
CA LEU A 432 2.49 -21.14 -37.04
C LEU A 432 3.25 -22.10 -37.95
N ARG A 433 3.01 -22.06 -39.27
CA ARG A 433 3.55 -23.04 -40.23
C ARG A 433 4.08 -22.36 -41.49
N LEU A 434 5.06 -23.02 -42.13
CA LEU A 434 5.54 -22.69 -43.47
C LEU A 434 4.68 -23.42 -44.50
N GLU A 435 3.99 -22.68 -45.37
CA GLU A 435 3.09 -23.24 -46.40
C GLU A 435 3.76 -23.47 -47.75
N GLY A 436 4.84 -22.74 -48.04
CA GLY A 436 5.54 -22.83 -49.32
C GLY A 436 6.47 -21.65 -49.59
N GLU A 437 6.89 -21.51 -50.85
CA GLU A 437 7.80 -20.47 -51.32
C GLU A 437 7.20 -19.76 -52.53
N GLY A 438 7.25 -18.43 -52.53
CA GLY A 438 6.71 -17.57 -53.58
C GLY A 438 7.72 -16.54 -54.06
N PRO A 439 7.33 -15.67 -55.03
CA PRO A 439 8.22 -14.65 -55.60
C PRO A 439 8.73 -13.63 -54.57
N ASP A 440 8.01 -13.48 -53.46
CA ASP A 440 8.33 -12.58 -52.34
C ASP A 440 8.94 -13.31 -51.14
N GLY A 441 9.42 -14.54 -51.34
CA GLY A 441 10.04 -15.40 -50.32
C GLY A 441 9.09 -16.46 -49.75
N ARG A 442 9.48 -17.02 -48.60
CA ARG A 442 8.69 -18.05 -47.89
C ARG A 442 7.33 -17.51 -47.43
N ILE A 443 6.30 -18.34 -47.48
CA ILE A 443 4.92 -17.99 -47.11
C ILE A 443 4.55 -18.71 -45.81
N TYR A 444 4.13 -17.94 -44.80
CA TYR A 444 3.73 -18.47 -43.50
C TYR A 444 2.23 -18.35 -43.29
N SER A 445 1.65 -19.29 -42.55
CA SER A 445 0.24 -19.30 -42.16
C SER A 445 0.07 -19.45 -40.65
N LEU A 446 -1.07 -18.96 -40.17
CA LEU A 446 -1.55 -19.19 -38.81
C LEU A 446 -2.75 -20.12 -38.84
N GLU A 447 -2.64 -21.29 -38.22
CA GLU A 447 -3.73 -22.23 -38.02
C GLU A 447 -4.76 -21.59 -37.08
N ARG A 448 -5.88 -21.19 -37.66
CA ARG A 448 -7.02 -20.64 -36.92
C ARG A 448 -7.70 -21.80 -36.21
N ARG A 449 -7.38 -22.03 -34.93
CA ARG A 449 -8.30 -22.80 -34.08
C ARG A 449 -9.54 -21.94 -33.87
N ALA A 450 -10.70 -22.43 -34.31
CA ALA A 450 -11.96 -21.89 -33.85
C ALA A 450 -11.99 -22.05 -32.33
N ILE A 451 -12.14 -20.92 -31.62
CA ILE A 451 -12.42 -20.91 -30.17
C ILE A 451 -13.86 -21.36 -29.96
#